data_AF-A0A819HY89-F1
#
_entry.id   AF-A0A819HY89-F1
#
_cell.length_a   1.000
_cell.length_b   1.000
_cell.length_c   1.000
_cell.angle_alpha   90.00
_cell.angle_beta   90.00
_cell.angle_gamma   90.00
#
_symmetry.space_group_name_H-M   'P 1'
#
loop_
_entity.id
_entity.type
_entity.pdbx_description
1 polymer ?
#
loop_
_entity_poly.entity_id
_entity_poly.type
_entity_poly.pdbx_seq_one_letter_code
_entity_poly.pdbx_strand_id
1 'polypeptide(L)'
;RKENYQQRFEDRELARIHREQELNISILTREADKLAARLQRENDREIAESQGNMSRLLEDYRYEQERIKYLDSLLANYLDDIGQLLKENNGSLTSSFLAAALARAKTLHILRMGIGSIRSSQIIHFLYDAGQLTVNHNPLDLSDAPLDGIHLSGSSMNSLSLVRARLSNAFFVGLDISNGNFSGAYLKNAN
;
A
#
# COMPACT_ATOMS: atom_id res chain seq x y z
N ARG A 1 -81.80 -3.51 50.39
CA ARG A 1 -81.86 -2.62 49.20
C ARG A 1 -80.64 -1.70 49.11
N LYS A 2 -80.30 -0.91 50.14
CA LYS A 2 -79.09 -0.04 50.14
C LYS A 2 -77.77 -0.79 49.91
N GLU A 3 -77.56 -1.95 50.53
CA GLU A 3 -76.33 -2.76 50.33
C GLU A 3 -76.13 -3.21 48.87
N ASN A 4 -77.21 -3.56 48.16
CA ASN A 4 -77.14 -3.99 46.75
C ASN A 4 -76.82 -2.81 45.79
N TYR A 5 -77.17 -1.57 46.17
CA TYR A 5 -76.76 -0.38 45.41
C TYR A 5 -75.30 -0.01 45.66
N GLN A 6 -74.81 -0.17 46.88
CA GLN A 6 -73.41 0.09 47.24
C GLN A 6 -72.47 -0.88 46.50
N GLN A 7 -72.81 -2.16 46.50
CA GLN A 7 -72.03 -3.20 45.84
C GLN A 7 -71.96 -3.00 44.31
N ARG A 8 -73.08 -2.63 43.67
CA ARG A 8 -73.10 -2.30 42.23
C ARG A 8 -72.30 -1.05 41.87
N PHE A 9 -72.18 -0.10 42.80
CA PHE A 9 -71.36 1.10 42.59
C PHE A 9 -69.88 0.74 42.68
N GLU A 10 -69.49 -0.04 43.68
CA GLU A 10 -68.12 -0.56 43.84
C GLU A 10 -67.70 -1.42 42.64
N ASP A 11 -68.55 -2.31 42.15
CA ASP A 11 -68.28 -3.13 40.95
C ASP A 11 -68.05 -2.28 39.69
N ARG A 12 -68.81 -1.18 39.53
CA ARG A 12 -68.63 -0.26 38.39
C ARG A 12 -67.33 0.53 38.48
N GLU A 13 -66.98 1.01 39.67
CA GLU A 13 -65.72 1.71 39.89
C GLU A 13 -64.52 0.77 39.72
N LEU A 14 -64.59 -0.47 40.22
CA LEU A 14 -63.59 -1.51 39.96
C LEU A 14 -63.43 -1.80 38.46
N ALA A 15 -64.54 -1.93 37.73
CA ALA A 15 -64.50 -2.12 36.27
C ALA A 15 -63.97 -0.89 35.51
N ARG A 16 -64.10 0.31 36.06
CA ARG A 16 -63.51 1.53 35.49
C ARG A 16 -62.00 1.55 35.71
N ILE A 17 -61.56 1.29 36.94
CA ILE A 17 -60.14 1.20 37.31
C ILE A 17 -59.44 0.11 36.50
N HIS A 18 -60.04 -1.07 36.35
CA HIS A 18 -59.47 -2.16 35.55
C HIS A 18 -59.28 -1.76 34.09
N ARG A 19 -60.27 -1.10 33.47
CA ARG A 19 -60.16 -0.61 32.09
C ARG A 19 -59.10 0.49 31.94
N GLU A 20 -58.99 1.40 32.90
CA GLU A 20 -57.93 2.40 32.92
C GLU A 20 -56.54 1.75 33.06
N GLN A 21 -56.41 0.72 33.90
CA GLN A 21 -55.18 -0.06 34.04
C GLN A 21 -54.83 -0.82 32.76
N GLU A 22 -55.78 -1.50 32.12
CA GLU A 22 -55.58 -2.19 30.84
C GLU A 22 -55.13 -1.22 29.74
N LEU A 23 -55.74 -0.03 29.68
CA LEU A 23 -55.35 1.01 28.72
C LEU A 23 -53.92 1.51 28.98
N ASN A 24 -53.57 1.76 30.24
CA ASN A 24 -52.22 2.18 30.63
C ASN A 24 -51.17 1.11 30.31
N ILE A 25 -51.47 -0.17 30.60
CA ILE A 25 -50.59 -1.29 30.25
C ILE A 25 -50.40 -1.34 28.72
N SER A 26 -51.48 -1.26 27.94
CA SER A 26 -51.41 -1.28 26.48
C SER A 26 -50.55 -0.14 25.90
N ILE A 27 -50.68 1.07 26.45
CA ILE A 27 -49.86 2.22 26.05
C ILE A 27 -48.39 1.96 26.35
N LEU A 28 -48.07 1.53 27.58
CA LEU A 28 -46.70 1.24 28.00
C LEU A 28 -46.08 0.11 27.17
N THR A 29 -46.82 -0.97 26.88
CA THR A 29 -46.35 -2.04 26.00
C THR A 29 -46.03 -1.52 24.61
N ARG A 30 -46.92 -0.71 24.02
CA ARG A 30 -46.70 -0.13 22.69
C ARG A 30 -45.50 0.83 22.67
N GLU A 31 -45.26 1.58 23.75
CA GLU A 31 -44.08 2.43 23.89
C GLU A 31 -42.80 1.61 24.01
N ALA A 32 -42.81 0.55 24.81
CA ALA A 32 -41.71 -0.39 24.94
C ALA A 32 -41.38 -1.05 23.60
N ASP A 33 -42.37 -1.52 22.85
CA ASP A 33 -42.17 -2.12 21.51
C ASP A 33 -41.58 -1.11 20.52
N LYS A 34 -42.08 0.14 20.53
CA LYS A 34 -41.53 1.22 19.70
C LYS A 34 -40.10 1.59 20.08
N LEU A 35 -39.75 1.51 21.35
CA LEU A 35 -38.39 1.76 21.83
C LEU A 35 -37.46 0.62 21.41
N ALA A 36 -37.88 -0.64 21.64
CA ALA A 36 -37.14 -1.83 21.22
C ALA A 36 -36.90 -1.82 19.70
N ALA A 37 -37.92 -1.52 18.89
CA ALA A 37 -37.78 -1.42 17.44
C ALA A 37 -36.90 -0.23 16.98
N ARG A 38 -36.75 0.82 17.79
CA ARG A 38 -35.82 1.93 17.51
C ARG A 38 -34.38 1.51 17.81
N LEU A 39 -34.14 0.97 19.00
CA LEU A 39 -32.83 0.47 19.42
C LEU A 39 -32.31 -0.62 18.49
N GLN A 40 -33.19 -1.55 18.07
CA GLN A 40 -32.81 -2.60 17.11
C GLN A 40 -32.36 -2.00 15.77
N ARG A 41 -33.13 -1.04 15.22
CA ARG A 41 -32.76 -0.38 13.96
C ARG A 41 -31.46 0.41 14.06
N GLU A 42 -31.22 1.06 15.19
CA GLU A 42 -29.99 1.79 15.45
C GLU A 42 -28.80 0.84 15.53
N ASN A 43 -28.92 -0.26 16.28
CA ASN A 43 -27.91 -1.31 16.36
C ASN A 43 -27.65 -1.98 15.00
N ASP A 44 -28.69 -2.31 14.23
CA ASP A 44 -28.57 -2.89 12.89
C ASP A 44 -27.85 -1.92 11.93
N ARG A 45 -28.14 -0.62 12.06
CA ARG A 45 -27.48 0.42 11.28
C ARG A 45 -26.00 0.56 11.65
N GLU A 46 -25.66 0.57 12.95
CA GLU A 46 -24.27 0.61 13.40
C GLU A 46 -23.48 -0.61 12.94
N ILE A 47 -24.08 -1.80 13.00
CA ILE A 47 -23.48 -3.03 12.48
C ILE A 47 -23.23 -2.90 10.97
N ALA A 48 -24.22 -2.44 10.20
CA ALA A 48 -24.08 -2.27 8.77
C ALA A 48 -23.00 -1.23 8.40
N GLU A 49 -22.93 -0.10 9.12
CA GLU A 49 -21.90 0.92 8.93
C GLU A 49 -20.50 0.38 9.27
N SER A 50 -20.36 -0.33 10.39
CA SER A 50 -19.11 -0.97 10.81
C SER A 50 -18.63 -2.01 9.78
N GLN A 51 -19.53 -2.88 9.31
CA GLN A 51 -19.23 -3.88 8.28
C GLN A 51 -18.84 -3.23 6.95
N GLY A 52 -19.52 -2.15 6.56
CA GLY A 52 -19.18 -1.39 5.36
C GLY A 52 -17.78 -0.78 5.44
N ASN A 53 -17.45 -0.15 6.57
CA ASN A 53 -16.12 0.43 6.79
C ASN A 53 -15.02 -0.63 6.82
N MET A 54 -15.26 -1.78 7.48
CA MET A 54 -14.32 -2.90 7.49
C MET A 54 -14.10 -3.46 6.08
N SER A 55 -15.16 -3.59 5.28
CA SER A 55 -15.06 -4.10 3.92
C SER A 55 -14.20 -3.20 3.03
N ARG A 56 -14.38 -1.87 3.12
CA ARG A 56 -13.54 -0.89 2.40
C ARG A 56 -12.08 -0.98 2.82
N LEU A 57 -11.81 -1.05 4.12
CA LEU A 57 -10.45 -1.19 4.64
C LEU A 57 -9.77 -2.48 4.14
N LEU A 58 -10.50 -3.59 4.12
CA LEU A 58 -9.99 -4.86 3.59
C LEU A 58 -9.72 -4.81 2.09
N GLU A 59 -10.53 -4.07 1.33
CA GLU A 59 -10.33 -3.86 -0.10
C GLU A 59 -9.09 -3.01 -0.38
N ASP A 60 -8.91 -1.89 0.34
CA ASP A 60 -7.71 -1.06 0.26
C ASP A 60 -6.45 -1.86 0.61
N TYR A 61 -6.50 -2.66 1.68
CA TYR A 61 -5.39 -3.53 2.05
C TYR A 61 -5.07 -4.57 0.96
N ARG A 62 -6.09 -5.18 0.36
CA ARG A 62 -5.90 -6.15 -0.74
C ARG A 62 -5.29 -5.49 -1.96
N TYR A 63 -5.80 -4.33 -2.36
CA TYR A 63 -5.27 -3.55 -3.48
C TYR A 63 -3.78 -3.25 -3.29
N GLU A 64 -3.39 -2.81 -2.09
CA GLU A 64 -1.99 -2.55 -1.75
C GLU A 64 -1.12 -3.81 -1.82
N GLN A 65 -1.61 -4.95 -1.31
CA GLN A 65 -0.90 -6.23 -1.40
C GLN A 65 -0.73 -6.71 -2.85
N GLU A 66 -1.77 -6.56 -3.67
CA GLU A 66 -1.72 -6.89 -5.09
C GLU A 66 -0.75 -5.99 -5.85
N ARG A 67 -0.75 -4.68 -5.54
CA ARG A 67 0.23 -3.74 -6.09
C ARG A 67 1.65 -4.13 -5.72
N ILE A 68 1.91 -4.49 -4.46
CA ILE A 68 3.24 -4.94 -4.02
C ILE A 68 3.69 -6.18 -4.78
N LYS A 69 2.82 -7.21 -4.88
CA LYS A 69 3.11 -8.43 -5.64
C LYS A 69 3.39 -8.15 -7.11
N TYR A 70 2.63 -7.25 -7.72
CA TYR A 70 2.84 -6.83 -9.09
C TYR A 70 4.19 -6.13 -9.27
N LEU A 71 4.55 -5.21 -8.37
CA LEU A 71 5.85 -4.54 -8.45
C LEU A 71 7.03 -5.51 -8.21
N ASP A 72 6.86 -6.50 -7.35
CA ASP A 72 7.87 -7.55 -7.13
C ASP A 72 8.02 -8.47 -8.35
N SER A 73 6.92 -8.80 -9.03
CA SER A 73 6.99 -9.59 -10.26
C SER A 73 7.64 -8.83 -11.41
N LEU A 74 7.41 -7.52 -11.52
CA LEU A 74 8.12 -6.67 -12.46
C LEU A 74 9.64 -6.66 -12.22
N LEU A 75 10.07 -6.58 -10.96
CA LEU A 75 11.48 -6.69 -10.60
C LEU A 75 12.03 -8.07 -10.95
N ALA A 76 11.34 -9.15 -10.59
CA ALA A 76 11.76 -10.51 -10.89
C ALA A 76 11.95 -10.73 -12.40
N ASN A 77 10.98 -10.30 -13.21
CA ASN A 77 11.08 -10.37 -14.68
C ASN A 77 12.26 -9.57 -15.22
N TYR A 78 12.51 -8.37 -14.66
CA TYR A 78 13.69 -7.58 -15.03
C TYR A 78 14.99 -8.31 -14.71
N LEU A 79 15.10 -8.90 -13.51
CA LEU A 79 16.29 -9.66 -13.09
C LEU A 79 16.51 -10.90 -13.97
N ASP A 80 15.44 -11.60 -14.34
CA ASP A 80 15.50 -12.75 -15.25
C ASP A 80 15.97 -12.32 -16.65
N ASP A 81 15.40 -11.25 -17.20
CA ASP A 81 15.76 -10.72 -18.52
C ASP A 81 17.24 -10.29 -18.57
N ILE A 82 17.69 -9.50 -17.58
CA ILE A 82 19.08 -9.05 -17.53
C ILE A 82 20.02 -10.22 -17.22
N GLY A 83 19.61 -11.14 -16.35
CA GLY A 83 20.34 -12.36 -16.05
C GLY A 83 20.55 -13.23 -17.29
N GLN A 84 19.53 -13.34 -18.15
CA GLN A 84 19.64 -14.03 -19.43
C GLN A 84 20.57 -13.30 -20.40
N LEU A 85 20.44 -11.97 -20.53
CA LEU A 85 21.37 -11.17 -21.34
C LEU A 85 22.82 -11.33 -20.88
N LEU A 86 23.07 -11.35 -19.57
CA LEU A 86 24.40 -11.61 -19.01
C LEU A 86 24.91 -13.00 -19.42
N LYS A 87 24.09 -14.05 -19.28
CA LYS A 87 24.47 -15.42 -19.67
C LYS A 87 24.81 -15.52 -21.16
N GLU A 88 24.01 -14.89 -22.01
CA GLU A 88 24.19 -14.91 -23.47
C GLU A 88 25.41 -14.10 -23.94
N ASN A 89 25.89 -13.14 -23.12
CA ASN A 89 26.98 -12.24 -23.46
C ASN A 89 28.20 -12.40 -22.53
N ASN A 90 28.46 -13.63 -22.06
CA ASN A 90 29.63 -14.00 -21.24
C ASN A 90 29.82 -13.10 -20.00
N GLY A 91 28.72 -12.74 -19.34
CA GLY A 91 28.71 -11.92 -18.14
C GLY A 91 28.89 -10.41 -18.38
N SER A 92 28.79 -9.91 -19.61
CA SER A 92 28.89 -8.49 -19.91
C SER A 92 27.72 -7.99 -20.75
N LEU A 93 27.03 -6.95 -20.27
CA LEU A 93 25.98 -6.24 -21.00
C LEU A 93 26.55 -5.25 -22.01
N THR A 94 27.83 -4.88 -21.89
CA THR A 94 28.46 -3.83 -22.70
C THR A 94 29.47 -4.36 -23.72
N SER A 95 29.64 -5.69 -23.80
CA SER A 95 30.48 -6.36 -24.79
C SER A 95 29.93 -6.28 -26.22
N SER A 96 28.62 -6.07 -26.37
CA SER A 96 27.92 -5.95 -27.66
C SER A 96 26.98 -4.75 -27.65
N PHE A 97 26.92 -4.02 -28.77
CA PHE A 97 26.01 -2.89 -28.94
C PHE A 97 24.54 -3.29 -28.70
N LEU A 98 24.12 -4.44 -29.24
CA LEU A 98 22.73 -4.89 -29.09
C LEU A 98 22.40 -5.24 -27.64
N ALA A 99 23.31 -5.93 -26.95
CA ALA A 99 23.16 -6.27 -25.53
C ALA A 99 23.07 -4.99 -24.68
N ALA A 100 23.95 -4.01 -24.94
CA ALA A 100 23.98 -2.75 -24.23
C ALA A 100 22.69 -1.95 -24.45
N ALA A 101 22.21 -1.87 -25.70
CA ALA A 101 20.99 -1.18 -26.05
C ALA A 101 19.76 -1.82 -25.39
N LEU A 102 19.66 -3.16 -25.40
CA LEU A 102 18.55 -3.89 -24.77
C LEU A 102 18.57 -3.75 -23.25
N ALA A 103 19.74 -3.94 -22.63
CA ALA A 103 19.92 -3.77 -21.19
C ALA A 103 19.53 -2.36 -20.77
N ARG A 104 20.10 -1.34 -21.42
CA ARG A 104 19.79 0.06 -21.14
C ARG A 104 18.30 0.37 -21.29
N ALA A 105 17.68 -0.09 -22.39
CA ALA A 105 16.26 0.15 -22.63
C ALA A 105 15.39 -0.46 -21.53
N LYS A 106 15.66 -1.72 -21.14
CA LYS A 106 14.95 -2.42 -20.07
C LYS A 106 15.15 -1.74 -18.72
N THR A 107 16.39 -1.41 -18.35
CA THR A 107 16.72 -0.74 -17.07
C THR A 107 16.07 0.64 -16.98
N LEU A 108 16.13 1.46 -18.03
CA LEU A 108 15.49 2.77 -18.01
C LEU A 108 13.96 2.67 -17.99
N HIS A 109 13.38 1.69 -18.69
CA HIS A 109 11.95 1.48 -18.67
C HIS A 109 11.45 1.15 -17.27
N ILE A 110 12.04 0.15 -16.62
CA ILE A 110 11.59 -0.29 -15.29
C ILE A 110 11.77 0.80 -14.23
N LEU A 111 12.85 1.59 -14.29
CA LEU A 111 13.07 2.72 -13.39
C LEU A 111 12.04 3.84 -13.60
N ARG A 112 11.61 4.09 -14.85
CA ARG A 112 10.59 5.09 -15.19
C ARG A 112 9.17 4.67 -14.80
N MET A 113 8.90 3.38 -14.66
CA MET A 113 7.59 2.90 -14.21
C MET A 113 7.27 3.26 -12.76
N GLY A 114 8.25 3.76 -11.98
CA GLY A 114 8.02 4.18 -10.61
C GLY A 114 7.83 3.00 -9.64
N ILE A 115 8.66 1.95 -9.77
CA ILE A 115 8.59 0.71 -8.95
C ILE A 115 9.00 0.89 -7.48
N GLY A 116 9.31 2.12 -7.07
CA GLY A 116 9.70 2.52 -5.73
C GLY A 116 11.21 2.43 -5.48
N SER A 117 11.70 3.26 -4.56
CA SER A 117 13.14 3.38 -4.26
C SER A 117 13.78 2.06 -3.82
N ILE A 118 13.06 1.18 -3.12
CA ILE A 118 13.58 -0.11 -2.65
C ILE A 118 13.98 -0.98 -3.84
N ARG A 119 13.08 -1.11 -4.84
CA ARG A 119 13.32 -1.94 -6.02
C ARG A 119 14.33 -1.31 -6.97
N SER A 120 14.28 0.02 -7.13
CA SER A 120 15.34 0.75 -7.86
C SER A 120 16.71 0.52 -7.24
N SER A 121 16.82 0.54 -5.91
CA SER A 121 18.05 0.21 -5.19
C SER A 121 18.52 -1.23 -5.48
N GLN A 122 17.61 -2.21 -5.43
CA GLN A 122 17.92 -3.61 -5.78
C GLN A 122 18.44 -3.75 -7.21
N ILE A 123 17.89 -3.01 -8.18
CA ILE A 123 18.37 -3.00 -9.57
C ILE A 123 19.81 -2.46 -9.64
N ILE A 124 20.09 -1.35 -8.97
CA ILE A 124 21.43 -0.74 -8.99
C ILE A 124 22.44 -1.65 -8.29
N HIS A 125 22.08 -2.25 -7.15
CA HIS A 125 22.92 -3.25 -6.48
C HIS A 125 23.22 -4.45 -7.37
N PHE A 126 22.18 -5.06 -7.98
CA PHE A 126 22.36 -6.20 -8.87
C PHE A 126 23.29 -5.88 -10.05
N LEU A 127 23.08 -4.75 -10.72
CA LEU A 127 23.92 -4.35 -11.84
C LEU A 127 25.36 -4.03 -11.39
N TYR A 128 25.54 -3.46 -10.20
CA TYR A 128 26.86 -3.22 -9.63
C TYR A 128 27.58 -4.53 -9.29
N ASP A 129 26.91 -5.45 -8.59
CA ASP A 129 27.47 -6.76 -8.20
C ASP A 129 27.82 -7.62 -9.41
N ALA A 130 27.04 -7.50 -10.50
CA ALA A 130 27.34 -8.11 -11.78
C ALA A 130 28.49 -7.42 -12.54
N GLY A 131 29.10 -6.36 -11.99
CA GLY A 131 30.19 -5.60 -12.61
C GLY A 131 29.74 -4.59 -13.68
N GLN A 132 28.44 -4.49 -13.94
CA GLN A 132 27.88 -3.71 -15.06
C GLN A 132 27.78 -2.22 -14.78
N LEU A 133 27.92 -1.79 -13.53
CA LEU A 133 27.98 -0.37 -13.14
C LEU A 133 29.30 -0.04 -12.44
N THR A 134 30.38 -0.74 -12.76
CA THR A 134 31.69 -0.49 -12.16
C THR A 134 32.58 0.32 -13.11
N VAL A 135 33.32 1.30 -12.58
CA VAL A 135 34.19 2.19 -13.38
C VAL A 135 35.22 1.42 -14.21
N ASN A 136 35.71 0.28 -13.72
CA ASN A 136 36.79 -0.48 -14.34
C ASN A 136 36.34 -1.44 -15.46
N HIS A 137 35.03 -1.59 -15.71
CA HIS A 137 34.50 -2.65 -16.58
C HIS A 137 33.57 -2.16 -17.70
N ASN A 138 33.83 -0.98 -18.27
CA ASN A 138 32.98 -0.37 -19.31
C ASN A 138 31.50 -0.36 -18.89
N PRO A 139 31.13 0.52 -17.94
CA PRO A 139 29.82 0.47 -17.28
C PRO A 139 28.68 0.70 -18.28
N LEU A 140 27.56 0.04 -18.03
CA LEU A 140 26.31 0.24 -18.76
C LEU A 140 25.89 1.71 -18.67
N ASP A 141 25.63 2.31 -19.82
CA ASP A 141 25.20 3.70 -19.89
C ASP A 141 23.79 3.86 -19.32
N LEU A 142 23.69 4.41 -18.10
CA LEU A 142 22.43 4.77 -17.46
C LEU A 142 22.19 6.28 -17.44
N SER A 143 22.73 7.00 -18.42
CA SER A 143 22.44 8.44 -18.60
C SER A 143 20.93 8.68 -18.63
N ASP A 144 20.49 9.71 -17.91
CA ASP A 144 19.08 10.08 -17.72
C ASP A 144 18.23 9.08 -16.94
N ALA A 145 18.83 8.11 -16.25
CA ALA A 145 18.11 7.25 -15.32
C ALA A 145 17.44 8.08 -14.21
N PRO A 146 16.12 7.91 -13.96
CA PRO A 146 15.39 8.65 -12.94
C PRO A 146 15.64 8.00 -11.57
N LEU A 147 16.77 8.33 -10.94
CA LEU A 147 17.17 7.83 -9.63
C LEU A 147 17.04 8.92 -8.55
N ASP A 148 16.23 9.94 -8.81
CA ASP A 148 15.91 10.99 -7.83
C ASP A 148 15.32 10.33 -6.56
N GLY A 149 15.86 10.63 -5.38
CA GLY A 149 15.43 10.06 -4.11
C GLY A 149 15.86 8.61 -3.84
N ILE A 150 16.75 8.03 -4.65
CA ILE A 150 17.19 6.64 -4.44
C ILE A 150 17.93 6.49 -3.10
N HIS A 151 17.66 5.39 -2.39
CA HIS A 151 18.39 4.98 -1.20
C HIS A 151 19.32 3.82 -1.54
N LEU A 152 20.62 4.08 -1.60
CA LEU A 152 21.67 3.05 -1.69
C LEU A 152 22.33 2.94 -0.33
N SER A 153 22.52 1.70 0.14
CA SER A 153 23.16 1.42 1.43
C SER A 153 24.18 0.29 1.31
N GLY A 154 25.32 0.41 1.98
CA GLY A 154 26.34 -0.65 2.05
C GLY A 154 27.74 -0.16 1.70
N SER A 155 28.76 -0.89 2.15
CA SER A 155 30.17 -0.45 2.08
C SER A 155 30.92 -0.86 0.81
N SER A 156 30.34 -1.68 -0.07
CA SER A 156 31.04 -2.31 -1.19
C SER A 156 30.93 -1.58 -2.53
N MET A 157 30.21 -0.46 -2.61
CA MET A 157 29.89 0.24 -3.88
C MET A 157 30.89 1.33 -4.29
N ASN A 158 32.16 1.17 -3.91
CA ASN A 158 33.16 2.22 -4.05
C ASN A 158 33.56 2.55 -5.48
N SER A 159 33.31 1.65 -6.43
CA SER A 159 33.60 1.86 -7.86
C SER A 159 32.34 2.10 -8.69
N LEU A 160 31.25 2.53 -8.06
CA LEU A 160 29.95 2.72 -8.73
C LEU A 160 30.01 3.83 -9.79
N SER A 161 29.51 3.54 -10.99
CA SER A 161 29.38 4.48 -12.10
C SER A 161 27.91 4.76 -12.38
N LEU A 162 27.49 6.01 -12.17
CA LEU A 162 26.16 6.54 -12.51
C LEU A 162 26.29 7.85 -13.28
N VAL A 163 27.16 7.85 -14.28
CA VAL A 163 27.43 8.98 -15.19
C VAL A 163 26.11 9.50 -15.78
N ARG A 164 25.90 10.82 -15.68
CA ARG A 164 24.70 11.53 -16.20
C ARG A 164 23.35 11.01 -15.68
N ALA A 165 23.32 10.24 -14.59
CA ALA A 165 22.07 9.85 -13.95
C ALA A 165 21.43 11.03 -13.21
N ARG A 166 20.11 10.98 -13.00
CA ARG A 166 19.40 11.95 -12.14
C ARG A 166 19.36 11.41 -10.72
N LEU A 167 20.01 12.09 -9.78
CA LEU A 167 20.23 11.62 -8.42
C LEU A 167 19.85 12.70 -7.39
N SER A 168 18.89 13.57 -7.72
CA SER A 168 18.50 14.64 -6.80
C SER A 168 17.88 14.02 -5.55
N ASN A 169 18.29 14.46 -4.36
CA ASN A 169 17.87 13.92 -3.07
C ASN A 169 18.21 12.42 -2.88
N ALA A 170 19.20 11.88 -3.59
CA ALA A 170 19.67 10.52 -3.36
C ALA A 170 20.36 10.39 -1.98
N PHE A 171 20.26 9.22 -1.37
CA PHE A 171 20.87 8.88 -0.10
C PHE A 171 21.86 7.72 -0.28
N PHE A 172 23.13 7.95 0.03
CA PHE A 172 24.24 7.00 -0.08
C PHE A 172 24.76 6.65 1.33
N VAL A 173 23.93 5.94 2.11
CA VAL A 173 24.24 5.67 3.52
C VAL A 173 25.31 4.58 3.66
N GLY A 174 26.48 4.96 4.16
CA GLY A 174 27.58 4.04 4.42
C GLY A 174 28.34 3.57 3.18
N LEU A 175 28.14 4.24 2.02
CA LEU A 175 28.93 4.01 0.81
C LEU A 175 30.17 4.89 0.81
N ASP A 176 31.35 4.27 0.64
CA ASP A 176 32.55 5.02 0.25
C ASP A 176 32.52 5.27 -1.27
N ILE A 177 31.95 6.38 -1.71
CA ILE A 177 31.86 6.71 -3.15
C ILE A 177 33.14 7.37 -3.73
N SER A 178 34.26 7.35 -3.00
CA SER A 178 35.50 8.07 -3.38
C SER A 178 36.07 7.66 -4.73
N ASN A 179 35.86 6.41 -5.16
CA ASN A 179 36.31 5.90 -6.47
C ASN A 179 35.16 5.76 -7.49
N GLY A 180 33.99 6.31 -7.19
CA GLY A 180 32.83 6.27 -8.06
C GLY A 180 32.92 7.29 -9.19
N ASN A 181 32.17 7.06 -10.27
CA ASN A 181 32.04 8.00 -11.38
C ASN A 181 30.61 8.51 -11.49
N PHE A 182 30.41 9.76 -11.05
CA PHE A 182 29.15 10.48 -11.14
C PHE A 182 29.24 11.68 -12.08
N SER A 183 30.18 11.65 -13.04
CA SER A 183 30.40 12.75 -13.97
C SER A 183 29.10 13.13 -14.69
N GLY A 184 28.74 14.41 -14.64
CA GLY A 184 27.52 14.94 -15.25
C GLY A 184 26.21 14.48 -14.59
N ALA A 185 26.25 13.76 -13.47
CA ALA A 185 25.04 13.38 -12.74
C ALA A 185 24.41 14.60 -12.04
N TYR A 186 23.09 14.59 -11.92
CA TYR A 186 22.33 15.64 -11.24
C TYR A 186 22.21 15.30 -9.74
N LEU A 187 23.12 15.82 -8.90
CA LEU A 187 23.27 15.47 -7.48
C LEU A 187 22.66 16.48 -6.50
N LYS A 188 21.66 17.25 -6.91
CA LYS A 188 21.06 18.29 -6.05
C LYS A 188 20.53 17.66 -4.75
N ASN A 189 21.02 18.11 -3.58
CA ASN A 189 20.66 17.58 -2.26
C ASN A 189 20.96 16.08 -2.04
N ALA A 190 21.85 15.48 -2.82
CA ALA A 190 22.29 14.11 -2.54
C ALA A 190 23.17 14.08 -1.27
N ASN A 191 23.03 13.04 -0.45
CA ASN A 191 23.78 12.86 0.80
C ASN A 191 24.36 11.44 0.88
#